data_AF-E4YIA9-F1
#
_entry.id   AF-E4YIA9-F1
#
_cell.length_a   1.000
_cell.length_b   1.000
_cell.length_c   1.000
_cell.angle_alpha   90.00
_cell.angle_beta   90.00
_cell.angle_gamma   90.00
#
_symmetry.space_group_name_H-M   'P 1'
#
loop_
_entity.id
_entity.type
_entity.pdbx_description
1 polymer ?
#
loop_
_entity_poly.entity_id
_entity_poly.type
_entity_poly.pdbx_seq_one_letter_code
_entity_poly.pdbx_strand_id
1 'polypeptide(L)'
;LRIAKWFHQGLPKDIGISVLCQSSLGTFLVLNSSSLLVRGIEHVHEYQLVKENKIGWYIKGSSRAFPHLLMLVAHYQSHRDILPLLLDSAPIPAS
;
A
#
# COMPACT_ATOMS: atom_id res chain seq x y z
N LEU A 1 8.20 -10.87 2.52
CA LEU A 1 7.60 -9.54 2.77
C LEU A 1 8.44 -8.67 3.72
N ARG A 2 8.97 -9.19 4.84
CA ARG A 2 9.79 -8.39 5.79
C ARG A 2 11.02 -7.66 5.20
N ILE A 3 11.47 -8.07 4.02
CA ILE A 3 12.60 -7.47 3.29
C ILE A 3 12.15 -6.29 2.40
N ALA A 4 10.85 -6.17 2.13
CA ALA A 4 10.31 -5.13 1.28
C ALA A 4 10.22 -3.83 2.09
N LYS A 5 10.88 -2.77 1.61
CA LYS A 5 10.94 -1.47 2.30
C LYS A 5 9.59 -0.79 2.48
N TRP A 6 8.58 -1.15 1.68
CA TRP A 6 7.21 -0.64 1.81
C TRP A 6 6.36 -1.44 2.82
N PHE A 7 6.85 -2.57 3.33
CA PHE A 7 6.09 -3.42 4.24
C PHE A 7 6.56 -3.24 5.69
N HIS A 8 5.66 -2.76 6.55
CA HIS A 8 5.94 -2.54 7.96
C HIS A 8 4.97 -3.31 8.86
N GLN A 9 5.54 -4.20 9.67
CA GLN A 9 4.81 -4.92 10.70
C GLN A 9 5.01 -4.18 12.03
N GLY A 10 3.92 -3.68 12.62
CA GLY A 10 3.91 -2.99 13.90
C GLY A 10 4.06 -1.46 13.83
N LEU A 11 4.24 -0.87 12.64
CA LEU A 11 4.27 0.59 12.51
C LEU A 11 2.86 1.18 12.76
N PRO A 12 2.70 2.11 13.71
CA PRO A 12 1.43 2.78 13.93
C PRO A 12 0.97 3.57 12.69
N LYS A 13 -0.35 3.63 12.48
CA LYS A 13 -0.92 4.20 11.27
C LYS A 13 -0.64 5.70 11.12
N ASP A 14 -0.79 6.44 12.21
CA ASP A 14 -0.48 7.86 12.34
C ASP A 14 0.97 8.18 11.97
N ILE A 15 1.93 7.34 12.40
CA ILE A 15 3.33 7.45 12.01
C ILE A 15 3.49 7.19 10.51
N GLY A 16 2.85 6.15 9.98
CA GLY A 16 2.86 5.87 8.53
C GLY A 16 2.31 7.03 7.69
N ILE A 17 1.23 7.67 8.15
CA ILE A 17 0.65 8.86 7.51
C ILE A 17 1.63 10.03 7.57
N SER A 18 2.25 10.28 8.72
CA SER A 18 3.23 11.37 8.90
C SER A 18 4.41 11.24 7.93
N VAL A 19 4.97 10.03 7.78
CA VAL A 19 6.04 9.72 6.83
C VAL A 19 5.58 10.00 5.39
N LEU A 20 4.39 9.52 5.02
CA LEU A 20 3.87 9.69 3.66
C LEU A 20 3.52 11.15 3.32
N CYS A 21 3.09 11.96 4.30
CA CYS A 21 2.83 13.39 4.08
C CYS A 21 4.07 14.17 3.64
N GLN A 22 5.27 13.69 3.96
CA GLN A 22 6.54 14.30 3.56
C GLN A 22 7.16 13.63 2.31
N SER A 23 6.46 12.66 1.71
CA SER A 23 6.94 11.87 0.58
C SER A 23 6.36 12.34 -0.75
N SER A 24 6.95 11.87 -1.85
CA SER A 24 6.45 12.11 -3.21
C SER A 24 5.10 11.41 -3.46
N LEU A 25 4.32 11.93 -4.42
CA LEU A 25 3.07 11.32 -4.85
C LEU A 25 3.28 9.86 -5.30
N GLY A 26 2.35 8.98 -4.95
CA GLY A 26 2.46 7.54 -5.26
C GLY A 26 3.34 6.74 -4.29
N THR A 27 4.07 7.40 -3.39
CA THR A 27 4.78 6.71 -2.30
C THR A 27 3.79 5.97 -1.42
N PHE A 28 4.10 4.74 -1.01
CA PHE A 28 3.14 3.91 -0.29
C PHE A 28 3.74 3.02 0.80
N LEU A 29 2.86 2.60 1.71
CA LEU A 29 3.16 1.69 2.81
C LEU A 29 2.10 0.62 2.94
N VAL A 30 2.51 -0.59 3.30
CA VAL A 30 1.62 -1.65 3.74
C VAL A 30 1.85 -1.91 5.23
N LEU A 31 0.82 -1.66 6.03
CA LEU A 31 0.83 -1.81 7.47
C LEU A 31 0.14 -3.10 7.88
N ASN A 32 0.83 -3.92 8.70
CA ASN A 32 0.30 -5.14 9.33
C ASN A 32 -0.38 -6.13 8.36
N SER A 33 -0.12 -6.01 7.05
CA SER A 33 -0.83 -6.74 5.99
C SER A 33 -2.35 -6.52 5.98
N SER A 34 -2.85 -5.41 6.53
CA SER A 34 -4.30 -5.12 6.56
C SER A 34 -4.64 -3.75 5.97
N SER A 35 -3.67 -2.86 5.88
CA SER A 35 -3.87 -1.51 5.35
C SER A 35 -2.79 -1.16 4.34
N LEU A 36 -3.19 -0.61 3.20
CA LEU A 36 -2.34 0.06 2.22
C LEU A 36 -2.56 1.57 2.38
N LEU A 37 -1.50 2.30 2.66
CA LEU A 37 -1.48 3.76 2.67
C LEU A 37 -0.75 4.28 1.42
N VAL A 38 -1.30 5.28 0.75
CA VAL A 38 -0.71 5.87 -0.47
C VAL A 38 -0.72 7.38 -0.38
N ARG A 39 0.41 8.03 -0.66
CA ARG A 39 0.46 9.49 -0.76
C ARG A 39 -0.26 9.97 -2.03
N GLY A 40 -1.43 10.55 -1.85
CA GLY A 40 -2.20 11.24 -2.88
C GLY A 40 -1.80 12.72 -3.02
N ILE A 41 -2.49 13.42 -3.92
CA ILE A 41 -2.21 14.84 -4.24
C ILE A 41 -2.44 15.71 -2.99
N GLU A 42 -3.60 15.60 -2.37
CA GLU A 42 -3.98 16.42 -1.21
C GLU A 42 -3.67 15.71 0.11
N HIS A 43 -3.96 14.42 0.21
CA HIS A 43 -3.90 13.66 1.46
C HIS A 43 -3.36 12.24 1.25
N VAL A 44 -3.15 11.52 2.36
CA VAL A 44 -2.80 10.09 2.34
C VAL A 44 -4.09 9.27 2.29
N HIS A 45 -4.22 8.41 1.29
CA HIS A 45 -5.35 7.51 1.14
C HIS A 45 -5.10 6.20 1.87
N GLU A 46 -6.11 5.69 2.58
CA GLU A 46 -6.08 4.38 3.23
C GLU A 46 -7.00 3.40 2.50
N TYR A 47 -6.47 2.21 2.22
CA TYR A 47 -7.18 1.10 1.60
C TYR A 47 -7.09 -0.14 2.48
N GLN A 48 -8.23 -0.80 2.68
CA GLN A 48 -8.26 -2.06 3.42
C GLN A 48 -7.78 -3.21 2.53
N LEU A 49 -6.72 -3.89 2.95
CA LEU A 49 -6.25 -5.14 2.37
C LEU A 49 -6.97 -6.30 3.05
N VAL A 50 -7.48 -7.22 2.24
CA VAL A 50 -8.15 -8.43 2.72
C VAL A 50 -7.39 -9.63 2.20
N LYS A 51 -7.12 -10.60 3.10
CA LYS A 51 -6.61 -11.92 2.75
C LYS A 51 -7.71 -12.93 2.97
N GLU A 52 -8.11 -13.63 1.90
CA GLU A 52 -9.10 -14.68 1.95
C GLU A 52 -8.49 -16.01 1.49
N ASN A 53 -8.70 -17.08 2.26
CA ASN A 53 -7.91 -18.33 2.16
C ASN A 53 -7.91 -18.98 0.76
N LYS A 54 -8.99 -18.85 -0.02
CA LYS A 54 -9.12 -19.46 -1.37
C LYS A 54 -8.92 -18.46 -2.51
N ILE A 55 -9.04 -17.17 -2.24
CA ILE A 55 -9.05 -16.10 -3.25
C ILE A 55 -7.69 -15.37 -3.29
N GLY A 56 -7.04 -15.25 -2.13
CA GLY A 56 -5.77 -14.53 -1.97
C GLY A 56 -5.99 -13.14 -1.40
N TRP A 57 -5.19 -12.19 -1.88
CA TRP A 57 -5.10 -10.81 -1.44
C TRP A 57 -5.87 -9.89 -2.38
N TYR A 58 -6.67 -8.99 -1.85
CA TYR A 58 -7.33 -7.95 -2.62
C TYR A 58 -7.51 -6.67 -1.80
N ILE A 59 -7.72 -5.55 -2.49
CA ILE A 59 -8.17 -4.32 -1.85
C ILE A 59 -9.69 -4.37 -1.77
N LYS A 60 -10.29 -4.09 -0.61
CA LYS A 60 -11.74 -4.06 -0.44
C LYS A 60 -12.38 -3.10 -1.45
N GLY A 61 -13.33 -3.61 -2.24
CA GLY A 61 -13.98 -2.87 -3.34
C GLY A 61 -13.32 -3.07 -4.71
N SER A 62 -12.14 -3.71 -4.78
CA SER A 62 -11.55 -4.16 -6.05
C SER A 62 -12.26 -5.40 -6.58
N SER A 63 -12.33 -5.52 -7.91
CA SER A 63 -12.79 -6.73 -8.61
C SER A 63 -11.67 -7.76 -8.83
N ARG A 64 -10.43 -7.46 -8.43
CA ARG A 64 -9.27 -8.34 -8.63
C ARG A 64 -8.71 -8.85 -7.31
N ALA A 65 -8.32 -10.12 -7.32
CA ALA A 65 -7.57 -10.76 -6.25
C ALA A 65 -6.28 -11.39 -6.77
N PHE A 66 -5.31 -11.51 -5.88
CA PHE A 66 -3.95 -11.92 -6.19
C PHE A 66 -3.48 -13.00 -5.22
N PRO A 67 -2.82 -14.08 -5.68
CA PRO A 67 -2.36 -15.15 -4.80
C PRO A 67 -1.41 -14.66 -3.68
N HIS A 68 -0.61 -13.62 -3.98
CA HIS A 68 0.36 -13.07 -3.06
C HIS A 68 0.26 -11.54 -2.99
N LEU A 69 0.47 -10.99 -1.79
CA LEU A 69 0.49 -9.54 -1.57
C LEU A 69 1.49 -8.82 -2.49
N LEU A 70 2.63 -9.45 -2.79
CA LEU A 70 3.62 -8.90 -3.72
C LEU A 70 3.05 -8.71 -5.12
N MET A 71 2.22 -9.64 -5.59
CA MET A 71 1.57 -9.53 -6.90
C MET A 71 0.50 -8.44 -6.92
N LEU A 72 -0.24 -8.28 -5.81
CA LEU A 72 -1.16 -7.16 -5.65
C LEU A 72 -0.42 -5.83 -5.79
N VAL A 73 0.69 -5.66 -5.05
CA VAL A 73 1.50 -4.44 -5.13
C VAL A 73 2.03 -4.23 -6.55
N ALA A 74 2.67 -5.25 -7.15
CA ALA A 74 3.20 -5.16 -8.51
C ALA A 74 2.13 -4.78 -9.54
N HIS A 75 0.91 -5.32 -9.42
CA HIS A 75 -0.21 -4.94 -10.27
C HIS A 75 -0.53 -3.46 -10.14
N TYR A 76 -0.66 -2.95 -8.92
CA TYR A 76 -0.99 -1.54 -8.65
C TYR A 76 0.17 -0.56 -8.89
N GLN A 77 1.39 -1.07 -9.12
CA GLN A 77 2.50 -0.27 -9.65
C GLN A 77 2.37 -0.02 -11.17
N SER A 78 1.60 -0.84 -11.89
CA SER A 78 1.39 -0.70 -13.34
C SER A 78 -0.04 -0.32 -13.72
N HIS A 79 -1.02 -0.58 -12.88
CA HIS A 79 -2.43 -0.33 -13.13
C HIS A 79 -3.07 0.42 -11.97
N ARG A 80 -3.82 1.49 -12.25
CA ARG A 80 -4.48 2.27 -11.20
C ARG A 80 -5.74 1.57 -10.66
N ASP A 81 -6.59 1.08 -11.56
CA ASP A 81 -7.93 0.57 -11.24
C ASP A 81 -8.67 1.49 -10.25
N ILE A 82 -8.80 1.06 -8.99
CA ILE A 82 -9.51 1.79 -7.92
C ILE A 82 -8.64 2.84 -7.19
N LEU A 83 -7.33 2.87 -7.46
CA LEU A 83 -6.40 3.81 -6.84
C LEU A 83 -6.35 5.12 -7.64
N PRO A 84 -6.20 6.28 -6.98
CA PRO A 84 -6.09 7.58 -7.66
C PRO A 84 -4.78 7.70 -8.45
N LEU A 85 -3.73 7.03 -7.96
CA LEU A 85 -2.37 7.05 -8.47
C LEU A 85 -1.80 5.63 -8.49
N LEU A 86 -0.78 5.42 -9.32
CA LEU A 86 0.02 4.20 -9.27
C LEU A 86 0.81 4.16 -7.96
N LEU A 87 1.05 2.94 -7.47
CA LEU A 87 2.06 2.72 -6.45
C LEU A 87 3.42 2.94 -7.10
N ASP A 88 4.22 3.85 -6.55
CA ASP A 88 5.52 4.18 -7.13
C ASP A 88 6.62 3.53 -6.30
N SER A 89 6.90 4.10 -5.14
CA SER A 89 8.06 3.79 -4.33
C SER A 89 7.70 3.57 -2.86
N ALA A 90 8.59 2.88 -2.13
CA ALA A 90 8.55 2.85 -0.67
C ALA A 90 9.05 4.19 -0.12
N PRO A 91 8.55 4.66 1.04
CA PRO A 91 9.08 5.88 1.64
C PRO A 91 10.57 5.73 1.91
N ILE A 92 11.32 6.74 1.48
CA ILE A 92 12.73 6.86 1.82
C ILE A 92 12.77 7.24 3.31
N PRO A 93 13.51 6.52 4.18
CA PRO A 93 13.69 6.98 5.54
C PRO A 93 14.33 8.37 5.50
N ALA A 94 13.72 9.33 6.19
CA ALA A 94 14.32 10.64 6.38
C ALA A 94 15.72 10.44 6.95
N SER A 95 16.71 10.98 6.24
CA SER A 95 18.14 10.92 6.59
C SER A 95 18.44 11.75 7.82
#